data_AF-A0A9D8RNB1-F1
#
_entry.id   AF-A0A9D8RNB1-F1
#
_cell.length_a   1.000
_cell.length_b   1.000
_cell.length_c   1.000
_cell.angle_alpha   90.00
_cell.angle_beta   90.00
_cell.angle_gamma   90.00
#
_symmetry.space_group_name_H-M   'P 1'
#
loop_
_entity.id
_entity.type
_entity.pdbx_description
1 polymer ?
#
loop_
_entity_poly.entity_id
_entity_poly.type
_entity_poly.pdbx_seq_one_letter_code
_entity_poly.pdbx_strand_id
1 'polypeptide(L)'
;MHKMHTNKRLARPLRSVMVAALCALTLLACRELDAPEAEQSLPERVNVSIAHLREMVGERTVHFEQDLVIGGYVTTSDREGNFYRTFCIDDGTAGVEIMAGMYDLHRLYPEGYYVTVRLNGCSAGVHNGVLQVGTRAAAYSNYPTDYFYSKVLIDKHLTRYDLISPVAPIPLRVEQLAEEYCGRMVNVSSLKLVAAPEGGIWSGYCTFADEKGHRVAVYCSPYADFAQQEVPTE
;
A
#
# COMPACT_ATOMS: atom_id res chain seq x y z
N MET A 1 -28.55 -18.34 89.26
CA MET A 1 -29.45 -17.75 88.23
C MET A 1 -28.71 -17.66 86.90
N HIS A 2 -29.21 -18.41 85.91
CA HIS A 2 -29.18 -18.19 84.46
C HIS A 2 -28.23 -17.13 83.84
N LYS A 3 -27.33 -17.51 82.92
CA LYS A 3 -27.57 -17.56 81.45
C LYS A 3 -26.36 -18.05 80.64
N MET A 4 -26.69 -18.68 79.51
CA MET A 4 -25.84 -19.15 78.40
C MET A 4 -25.06 -18.03 77.68
N HIS A 5 -23.90 -18.36 77.11
CA HIS A 5 -23.49 -17.97 75.75
C HIS A 5 -22.41 -18.94 75.23
N THR A 6 -22.75 -19.91 74.36
CA THR A 6 -22.70 -19.92 72.88
C THR A 6 -21.31 -20.14 72.25
N ASN A 7 -21.18 -21.31 71.63
CA ASN A 7 -20.15 -21.84 70.73
C ASN A 7 -19.82 -20.92 69.53
N LYS A 8 -18.54 -20.82 69.12
CA LYS A 8 -18.16 -20.60 67.70
C LYS A 8 -16.91 -21.40 67.34
N ARG A 9 -17.11 -22.40 66.47
CA ARG A 9 -16.07 -23.19 65.80
C ARG A 9 -15.30 -22.31 64.81
N LEU A 10 -13.97 -22.25 64.91
CA LEU A 10 -13.11 -21.84 63.79
C LEU A 10 -12.72 -23.08 62.99
N ALA A 11 -13.33 -23.25 61.82
CA ALA A 11 -12.85 -24.15 60.79
C ALA A 11 -12.77 -23.36 59.48
N ARG A 12 -11.54 -23.08 59.02
CA ARG A 12 -11.11 -22.89 57.61
C ARG A 12 -9.69 -22.30 57.59
N PRO A 13 -8.75 -23.00 56.94
CA PRO A 13 -8.18 -22.40 55.73
C PRO A 13 -7.82 -23.42 54.63
N LEU A 14 -8.63 -24.46 54.39
CA LEU A 14 -8.29 -25.45 53.34
C LEU A 14 -8.65 -24.99 51.92
N ARG A 15 -9.62 -24.08 51.77
CA ARG A 15 -10.05 -23.56 50.44
C ARG A 15 -9.03 -22.60 49.81
N SER A 16 -8.29 -21.84 50.62
CA SER A 16 -7.35 -20.83 50.13
C SER A 16 -6.07 -21.46 49.55
N VAL A 17 -5.65 -22.61 50.07
CA VAL A 17 -4.45 -23.32 49.63
C VAL A 17 -4.69 -24.06 48.29
N MET A 18 -5.90 -24.59 48.07
CA MET A 18 -6.26 -25.24 46.80
C MET A 18 -6.38 -24.25 45.62
N VAL A 19 -6.85 -23.02 45.88
CA VAL A 19 -6.98 -21.99 44.83
C VAL A 19 -5.59 -21.46 44.43
N ALA A 20 -4.68 -21.28 45.39
CA ALA A 20 -3.31 -20.83 45.11
C ALA A 20 -2.50 -21.86 44.30
N ALA A 21 -2.68 -23.17 44.56
CA ALA A 21 -2.01 -24.23 43.81
C ALA A 21 -2.52 -24.35 42.36
N LEU A 22 -3.80 -24.09 42.11
CA LEU A 22 -4.38 -24.12 40.76
C LEU A 22 -3.92 -22.92 39.91
N CYS A 23 -3.71 -21.74 40.51
CA CYS A 23 -3.15 -20.56 39.83
C CYS A 23 -1.66 -20.70 39.51
N ALA A 24 -0.89 -21.43 40.32
CA ALA A 24 0.52 -21.69 40.05
C ALA A 24 0.71 -22.67 38.85
N LEU A 25 -0.21 -23.61 38.66
CA LEU A 25 -0.21 -24.54 37.52
C LEU A 25 -0.61 -23.87 36.20
N THR A 26 -1.42 -22.80 36.22
CA THR A 26 -1.76 -22.04 35.01
C THR A 26 -0.63 -21.12 34.53
N LEU A 27 0.33 -20.76 35.39
CA LEU A 27 1.46 -19.89 35.03
C LEU A 27 2.61 -20.64 34.33
N LEU A 28 2.72 -21.97 34.48
CA LEU A 28 3.68 -22.78 33.70
C LEU A 28 3.18 -23.18 32.31
N ALA A 29 1.87 -23.04 32.04
CA ALA A 29 1.27 -23.33 30.75
C ALA A 29 1.36 -22.15 29.76
N CYS A 30 1.70 -20.95 30.23
CA CYS A 30 2.12 -19.83 29.40
C CYS A 30 3.61 -19.96 29.05
N ARG A 31 4.01 -21.09 28.44
CA ARG A 31 5.21 -21.08 27.60
C ARG A 31 4.79 -20.40 26.31
N GLU A 32 5.45 -19.30 25.99
CA GLU A 32 5.42 -18.66 24.68
C GLU A 32 5.53 -19.77 23.63
N LEU A 33 4.45 -19.98 22.88
CA LEU A 33 4.54 -20.65 21.60
C LEU A 33 5.46 -19.75 20.78
N ASP A 34 6.74 -20.12 20.68
CA ASP A 34 7.64 -19.56 19.69
C ASP A 34 6.91 -19.71 18.35
N ALA A 35 6.35 -18.60 17.85
CA ALA A 35 5.80 -18.57 16.52
C ALA A 35 6.93 -19.02 15.60
N PRO A 36 6.70 -19.98 14.68
CA PRO A 36 7.76 -20.39 13.77
C PRO A 36 8.29 -19.12 13.11
N GLU A 37 9.59 -18.87 13.24
CA GLU A 37 10.25 -17.80 12.49
C GLU A 37 9.79 -17.99 11.04
N ALA A 38 9.07 -17.00 10.51
CA ALA A 38 8.57 -17.08 9.15
C ALA A 38 9.82 -17.23 8.28
N GLU A 39 10.01 -18.41 7.69
CA GLU A 39 11.05 -18.60 6.69
C GLU A 39 10.83 -17.50 5.65
N GLN A 40 11.75 -16.54 5.58
CA GLN A 40 11.68 -15.47 4.60
C GLN A 40 11.80 -16.14 3.24
N SER A 41 10.65 -16.32 2.58
CA SER A 41 10.63 -16.93 1.26
C SER A 41 11.40 -16.02 0.32
N LEU A 42 12.31 -16.61 -0.45
CA LEU A 42 12.98 -15.87 -1.51
C LEU A 42 11.92 -15.32 -2.47
N PRO A 43 12.11 -14.10 -3.01
CA PRO A 43 11.22 -13.57 -4.02
C PRO A 43 11.01 -14.55 -5.17
N GLU A 44 9.76 -14.68 -5.62
CA GLU A 44 9.46 -15.43 -6.82
C GLU A 44 10.27 -14.89 -8.00
N ARG A 45 10.70 -15.79 -8.89
CA ARG A 45 11.49 -15.43 -10.05
C ARG A 45 10.71 -14.52 -11.00
N VAL A 46 11.04 -13.24 -10.97
CA VAL A 46 10.64 -12.25 -11.99
C VAL A 46 11.20 -12.68 -13.35
N ASN A 47 10.37 -12.63 -14.38
CA ASN A 47 10.71 -13.06 -15.74
C ASN A 47 10.40 -12.02 -16.81
N VAL A 48 9.80 -10.89 -16.44
CA VAL A 48 9.57 -9.74 -17.32
C VAL A 48 9.75 -8.46 -16.49
N SER A 49 10.40 -7.44 -17.07
CA SER A 49 10.49 -6.12 -16.45
C SER A 49 9.21 -5.33 -16.65
N ILE A 50 8.98 -4.30 -15.83
CA ILE A 50 7.81 -3.42 -15.97
C ILE A 50 7.87 -2.63 -17.28
N ALA A 51 9.06 -2.21 -17.73
CA ALA A 51 9.21 -1.56 -19.04
C ALA A 51 8.82 -2.50 -20.19
N HIS A 52 9.25 -3.76 -20.15
CA HIS A 52 8.87 -4.74 -21.18
C HIS A 52 7.36 -5.05 -21.12
N LEU A 53 6.78 -5.14 -19.91
CA LEU A 53 5.33 -5.25 -19.77
C LEU A 53 4.60 -4.07 -20.44
N ARG A 54 5.09 -2.84 -20.24
CA ARG A 54 4.55 -1.64 -20.89
C ARG A 54 4.59 -1.74 -22.42
N GLU A 55 5.70 -2.22 -22.98
CA GLU A 55 5.85 -2.45 -24.42
C GLU A 55 4.85 -3.51 -24.95
N MET A 56 4.66 -4.62 -24.23
CA MET A 56 3.68 -5.65 -24.60
C MET A 56 2.23 -5.14 -24.61
N VAL A 57 1.92 -4.25 -23.66
CA VAL A 57 0.62 -3.61 -23.51
C VAL A 57 0.39 -2.56 -24.59
N GLY A 58 1.36 -1.67 -24.84
CA GLY A 58 1.22 -0.59 -25.82
C GLY A 58 0.01 0.29 -25.54
N GLU A 59 -0.76 0.61 -26.57
CA GLU A 59 -1.97 1.47 -26.48
C GLU A 59 -3.28 0.69 -26.24
N ARG A 60 -3.21 -0.61 -25.93
CA ARG A 60 -4.37 -1.49 -25.77
C ARG A 60 -4.49 -2.04 -24.35
N THR A 61 -5.64 -2.62 -24.04
CA THR A 61 -5.77 -3.54 -22.90
C THR A 61 -5.35 -4.94 -23.30
N VAL A 62 -4.53 -5.58 -22.48
CA VAL A 62 -4.07 -6.97 -22.65
C VAL A 62 -4.58 -7.82 -21.49
N HIS A 63 -5.14 -8.99 -21.82
CA HIS A 63 -5.45 -10.05 -20.87
C HIS A 63 -4.35 -11.11 -20.94
N PHE A 64 -3.71 -11.41 -19.82
CA PHE A 64 -2.60 -12.34 -19.78
C PHE A 64 -3.08 -13.74 -19.40
N GLU A 65 -2.62 -14.73 -20.15
CA GLU A 65 -2.82 -16.16 -19.86
C GLU A 65 -1.48 -16.88 -19.65
N GLN A 66 -0.38 -16.16 -19.84
CA GLN A 66 0.98 -16.64 -19.66
C GLN A 66 1.45 -16.47 -18.21
N ASP A 67 2.33 -17.36 -17.77
CA ASP A 67 2.99 -17.29 -16.45
C ASP A 67 4.10 -16.24 -16.45
N LEU A 68 3.69 -14.97 -16.50
CA LEU A 68 4.56 -13.81 -16.36
C LEU A 68 4.49 -13.25 -14.95
N VAL A 69 5.65 -12.82 -14.44
CA VAL A 69 5.83 -12.26 -13.12
C VAL A 69 6.69 -11.02 -13.24
N ILE A 70 6.13 -9.88 -12.84
CA ILE A 70 6.88 -8.64 -12.57
C ILE A 70 7.18 -8.54 -11.08
N GLY A 71 8.15 -7.71 -10.71
CA GLY A 71 8.37 -7.36 -9.31
C GLY A 71 9.08 -6.03 -9.18
N GLY A 72 8.81 -5.33 -8.08
CA GLY A 72 9.32 -3.99 -7.83
C GLY A 72 9.09 -3.57 -6.38
N TYR A 73 9.65 -2.41 -6.03
CA TYR A 73 9.49 -1.83 -4.69
C TYR A 73 8.33 -0.86 -4.67
N VAL A 74 7.54 -0.88 -3.60
CA VAL A 74 6.39 0.02 -3.42
C VAL A 74 6.86 1.48 -3.30
N THR A 75 6.24 2.37 -4.08
CA THR A 75 6.63 3.80 -4.16
C THR A 75 5.52 4.78 -3.74
N THR A 76 4.32 4.29 -3.41
CA THR A 76 3.20 5.14 -3.03
C THR A 76 2.48 4.59 -1.80
N SER A 77 1.59 5.42 -1.23
CA SER A 77 0.89 5.11 0.01
C SER A 77 -0.53 5.67 -0.03
N ASP A 78 -1.52 4.85 0.34
CA ASP A 78 -2.92 5.29 0.46
C ASP A 78 -3.22 5.96 1.82
N ARG A 79 -2.22 6.05 2.71
CA ARG A 79 -2.37 6.54 4.10
C ARG A 79 -3.04 7.91 4.19
N GLU A 80 -2.60 8.84 3.36
CA GLU A 80 -3.04 10.24 3.39
C GLU A 80 -4.23 10.49 2.45
N GLY A 81 -4.86 9.45 1.87
CA GLY A 81 -6.04 9.57 1.03
C GLY A 81 -5.83 10.12 -0.39
N ASN A 82 -4.59 10.37 -0.80
CA ASN A 82 -4.29 10.86 -2.16
C ASN A 82 -4.24 9.73 -3.21
N PHE A 83 -3.86 8.51 -2.81
CA PHE A 83 -4.01 7.29 -3.61
C PHE A 83 -5.23 6.52 -3.11
N TYR A 84 -6.08 6.04 -4.01
CA TYR A 84 -7.35 5.40 -3.65
C TYR A 84 -7.37 3.94 -4.05
N ARG A 85 -7.22 3.05 -3.07
CA ARG A 85 -7.28 1.58 -3.25
C ARG A 85 -6.29 1.04 -4.30
N THR A 86 -5.21 1.77 -4.54
CA THR A 86 -4.11 1.40 -5.42
C THR A 86 -2.77 1.70 -4.76
N PHE A 87 -1.71 1.10 -5.26
CA PHE A 87 -0.33 1.46 -4.95
C PHE A 87 0.55 1.22 -6.18
N CYS A 88 1.68 1.91 -6.30
CA CYS A 88 2.63 1.71 -7.38
C CYS A 88 3.83 0.88 -6.92
N ILE A 89 4.40 0.11 -7.84
CA ILE A 89 5.73 -0.49 -7.70
C ILE A 89 6.65 -0.04 -8.83
N ASP A 90 7.94 0.09 -8.54
CA ASP A 90 8.99 0.44 -9.50
C ASP A 90 10.13 -0.61 -9.44
N ASP A 91 10.54 -1.11 -10.60
CA ASP A 91 11.62 -2.11 -10.74
C ASP A 91 12.95 -1.49 -11.22
N GLY A 92 13.02 -0.17 -11.27
CA GLY A 92 14.12 0.61 -11.82
C GLY A 92 13.96 0.90 -13.33
N THR A 93 13.16 0.11 -14.04
CA THR A 93 12.94 0.27 -15.49
C THR A 93 11.68 1.08 -15.81
N ALA A 94 10.58 0.83 -15.08
CA ALA A 94 9.33 1.59 -15.18
C ALA A 94 8.47 1.39 -13.93
N GLY A 95 7.44 2.22 -13.78
CA GLY A 95 6.44 2.09 -12.72
C GLY A 95 5.15 1.45 -13.22
N VAL A 96 4.45 0.76 -12.32
CA VAL A 96 3.12 0.20 -12.57
C VAL A 96 2.23 0.41 -11.36
N GLU A 97 1.00 0.84 -11.60
CA GLU A 97 -0.05 0.95 -10.59
C GLU A 97 -0.81 -0.37 -10.46
N ILE A 98 -0.91 -0.86 -9.23
CA ILE A 98 -1.62 -2.09 -8.90
C ILE A 98 -3.02 -1.73 -8.40
N MET A 99 -4.04 -2.20 -9.13
CA MET A 99 -5.45 -1.97 -8.84
C MET A 99 -5.93 -2.85 -7.68
N ALA A 100 -5.36 -2.69 -6.49
CA ALA A 100 -5.55 -3.61 -5.36
C ALA A 100 -7.00 -3.67 -4.87
N GLY A 101 -7.76 -2.57 -4.84
CA GLY A 101 -9.16 -2.61 -4.48
C GLY A 101 -9.43 -2.79 -2.99
N MET A 102 -8.44 -2.61 -2.12
CA MET A 102 -8.60 -2.70 -0.68
C MET A 102 -8.25 -1.36 -0.03
N TYR A 103 -8.71 -1.18 1.21
CA TYR A 103 -8.30 -0.05 2.05
C TYR A 103 -7.09 -0.43 2.89
N ASP A 104 -6.46 0.57 3.51
CA ASP A 104 -5.30 0.41 4.40
C ASP A 104 -4.11 -0.29 3.71
N LEU A 105 -3.92 -0.05 2.42
CA LEU A 105 -2.83 -0.64 1.63
C LEU A 105 -1.47 -0.25 2.17
N HIS A 106 -1.30 0.94 2.76
CA HIS A 106 -0.08 1.35 3.46
C HIS A 106 0.33 0.42 4.61
N ARG A 107 -0.58 -0.41 5.13
CA ARG A 107 -0.26 -1.45 6.14
C ARG A 107 0.09 -2.78 5.51
N LEU A 108 -0.57 -3.11 4.39
CA LEU A 108 -0.39 -4.38 3.69
C LEU A 108 0.82 -4.38 2.75
N TYR A 109 1.10 -3.23 2.13
CA TYR A 109 2.14 -2.94 1.17
C TYR A 109 2.78 -1.57 1.51
N PRO A 110 3.56 -1.47 2.59
CA PRO A 110 4.23 -0.22 2.94
C PRO A 110 5.28 0.16 1.88
N GLU A 111 5.55 1.46 1.76
CA GLU A 111 6.62 1.97 0.88
C GLU A 111 7.97 1.30 1.17
N GLY A 112 8.72 1.03 0.09
CA GLY A 112 10.02 0.37 0.14
C GLY A 112 9.97 -1.14 0.28
N TYR A 113 8.82 -1.78 0.49
CA TYR A 113 8.72 -3.24 0.46
C TYR A 113 8.73 -3.78 -0.97
N TYR A 114 9.35 -4.94 -1.17
CA TYR A 114 9.35 -5.63 -2.45
C TYR A 114 8.06 -6.45 -2.65
N VAL A 115 7.47 -6.37 -3.84
CA VAL A 115 6.25 -7.09 -4.22
C VAL A 115 6.45 -7.74 -5.58
N THR A 116 6.02 -8.99 -5.72
CA THR A 116 5.85 -9.65 -7.03
C THR A 116 4.39 -9.71 -7.41
N VAL A 117 4.12 -9.68 -8.72
CA VAL A 117 2.76 -9.76 -9.30
C VAL A 117 2.75 -10.81 -10.40
N ARG A 118 1.99 -11.89 -10.21
CA ARG A 118 1.70 -12.90 -11.23
C ARG A 118 0.61 -12.41 -12.16
N LEU A 119 0.91 -12.30 -13.44
CA LEU A 119 0.04 -11.71 -14.43
C LEU A 119 -0.97 -12.70 -15.04
N ASN A 120 -0.77 -14.02 -14.92
CA ASN A 120 -1.71 -15.01 -15.46
C ASN A 120 -3.11 -14.84 -14.86
N GLY A 121 -4.09 -14.43 -15.67
CA GLY A 121 -5.46 -14.11 -15.27
C GLY A 121 -5.68 -12.63 -14.93
N CYS A 122 -4.64 -11.79 -14.95
CA CYS A 122 -4.74 -10.34 -14.82
C CYS A 122 -5.00 -9.67 -16.18
N SER A 123 -5.39 -8.40 -16.09
CA SER A 123 -5.41 -7.48 -17.22
C SER A 123 -4.46 -6.32 -16.95
N ALA A 124 -3.83 -5.80 -18.01
CA ALA A 124 -3.07 -4.57 -17.93
C ALA A 124 -3.43 -3.63 -19.09
N GLY A 125 -3.33 -2.33 -18.82
CA GLY A 125 -3.54 -1.28 -19.82
C GLY A 125 -3.06 0.07 -19.28
N VAL A 126 -3.03 1.07 -20.15
CA VAL A 126 -2.56 2.41 -19.78
C VAL A 126 -3.75 3.34 -19.53
N HIS A 127 -3.74 4.04 -18.40
CA HIS A 127 -4.71 5.09 -18.07
C HIS A 127 -3.98 6.37 -17.67
N ASN A 128 -4.26 7.48 -18.37
CA ASN A 128 -3.56 8.76 -18.18
C ASN A 128 -2.02 8.63 -18.19
N GLY A 129 -1.48 7.78 -19.08
CA GLY A 129 -0.05 7.51 -19.20
C GLY A 129 0.51 6.49 -18.20
N VAL A 130 -0.23 6.14 -17.14
CA VAL A 130 0.20 5.17 -16.12
C VAL A 130 -0.18 3.75 -16.55
N LEU A 131 0.78 2.83 -16.55
CA LEU A 131 0.51 1.41 -16.72
C LEU A 131 -0.20 0.87 -15.47
N GLN A 132 -1.35 0.23 -15.65
CA GLN A 132 -2.15 -0.37 -14.59
C GLN A 132 -2.22 -1.88 -14.73
N VAL A 133 -2.21 -2.60 -13.60
CA VAL A 133 -2.46 -4.04 -13.52
C VAL A 133 -3.60 -4.31 -12.54
N GLY A 134 -4.59 -5.06 -13.00
CA GLY A 134 -5.80 -5.37 -12.24
C GLY A 134 -6.53 -6.61 -12.75
N THR A 135 -7.79 -6.72 -12.38
CA THR A 135 -8.71 -7.68 -12.99
C THR A 135 -9.25 -7.15 -14.31
N ARG A 136 -9.93 -8.01 -15.06
CA ARG A 136 -10.58 -7.63 -16.31
C ARG A 136 -11.73 -6.65 -16.03
N ALA A 137 -11.67 -5.48 -16.66
CA ALA A 137 -12.76 -4.53 -16.62
C ALA A 137 -14.03 -5.09 -17.28
N ALA A 138 -15.19 -4.69 -16.75
CA ALA A 138 -16.47 -4.98 -17.35
C ALA A 138 -16.53 -4.40 -18.78
N ALA A 139 -17.27 -5.06 -19.69
CA ALA A 139 -17.31 -4.68 -21.11
C ALA A 139 -17.79 -3.24 -21.39
N TYR A 140 -18.50 -2.63 -20.45
CA TYR A 140 -19.00 -1.25 -20.53
C TYR A 140 -18.11 -0.23 -19.79
N SER A 141 -17.02 -0.69 -19.17
CA SER A 141 -16.09 0.20 -18.46
C SER A 141 -15.24 1.00 -19.45
N ASN A 142 -15.04 2.27 -19.14
CA ASN A 142 -14.08 3.12 -19.86
C ASN A 142 -12.64 2.97 -19.34
N TYR A 143 -12.43 2.14 -18.31
CA TYR A 143 -11.12 1.89 -17.72
C TYR A 143 -10.50 0.61 -18.31
N PRO A 144 -9.17 0.56 -18.49
CA PRO A 144 -8.51 -0.61 -19.06
C PRO A 144 -8.53 -1.82 -18.13
N THR A 145 -8.54 -1.57 -16.83
CA THR A 145 -8.46 -2.59 -15.77
C THR A 145 -9.47 -2.29 -14.66
N ASP A 146 -9.68 -3.28 -13.80
CA ASP A 146 -10.54 -3.16 -12.63
C ASP A 146 -9.84 -3.69 -11.38
N TYR A 147 -10.44 -3.48 -10.21
CA TYR A 147 -9.82 -3.81 -8.95
C TYR A 147 -9.70 -5.33 -8.70
N PHE A 148 -8.72 -5.76 -7.91
CA PHE A 148 -8.72 -7.07 -7.27
C PHE A 148 -9.75 -7.05 -6.12
N TYR A 149 -11.03 -7.21 -6.45
CA TYR A 149 -12.21 -7.06 -5.58
C TYR A 149 -12.26 -7.91 -4.28
N SER A 150 -11.25 -8.71 -3.99
CA SER A 150 -11.17 -9.51 -2.77
C SER A 150 -9.72 -9.81 -2.38
N LYS A 151 -9.51 -10.03 -1.08
CA LYS A 151 -8.22 -10.47 -0.55
C LYS A 151 -7.75 -11.80 -1.17
N VAL A 152 -8.67 -12.70 -1.53
CA VAL A 152 -8.33 -13.98 -2.18
C VAL A 152 -7.71 -13.75 -3.56
N LEU A 153 -8.24 -12.80 -4.35
CA LEU A 153 -7.65 -12.45 -5.64
C LEU A 153 -6.29 -11.76 -5.45
N ILE A 154 -6.19 -10.85 -4.49
CA ILE A 154 -4.90 -10.24 -4.13
C ILE A 154 -3.88 -11.33 -3.79
N ASP A 155 -4.18 -12.23 -2.87
CA ASP A 155 -3.23 -13.26 -2.40
C ASP A 155 -2.86 -14.27 -3.47
N LYS A 156 -3.74 -14.46 -4.46
CA LYS A 156 -3.45 -15.29 -5.63
C LYS A 156 -2.38 -14.65 -6.53
N HIS A 157 -2.40 -13.32 -6.68
CA HIS A 157 -1.60 -12.63 -7.68
C HIS A 157 -0.39 -11.88 -7.09
N LEU A 158 -0.51 -11.36 -5.87
CA LEU A 158 0.47 -10.50 -5.24
C LEU A 158 1.14 -11.25 -4.09
N THR A 159 2.46 -11.15 -4.00
CA THR A 159 3.22 -11.58 -2.82
C THR A 159 4.15 -10.45 -2.39
N ARG A 160 4.01 -10.02 -1.13
CA ARG A 160 4.93 -9.07 -0.50
C ARG A 160 6.03 -9.83 0.22
N TYR A 161 7.23 -9.31 0.15
CA TYR A 161 8.41 -9.85 0.82
C TYR A 161 8.95 -8.82 1.81
N ASP A 162 9.53 -9.28 2.92
CA ASP A 162 10.23 -8.42 3.89
C ASP A 162 11.63 -8.01 3.40
N LEU A 163 11.76 -7.78 2.10
CA LEU A 163 12.91 -7.16 1.45
C LEU A 163 12.60 -5.67 1.31
N ILE A 164 13.26 -4.85 2.11
CA ILE A 164 13.00 -3.42 2.21
C ILE A 164 14.15 -2.64 1.60
N SER A 165 13.85 -1.82 0.61
CA SER A 165 14.79 -0.86 0.04
C SER A 165 14.05 0.44 -0.28
N PRO A 166 14.56 1.61 0.16
CA PRO A 166 13.98 2.87 -0.27
C PRO A 166 14.18 3.03 -1.78
N VAL A 167 13.13 3.51 -2.46
CA VAL A 167 13.24 3.95 -3.87
C VAL A 167 13.59 5.43 -3.84
N ALA A 168 14.72 5.81 -4.41
CA ALA A 168 15.09 7.22 -4.53
C ALA A 168 14.25 7.89 -5.63
N PRO A 169 13.64 9.07 -5.38
CA PRO A 169 12.95 9.81 -6.43
C PRO A 169 13.90 10.18 -7.57
N ILE A 170 13.41 10.14 -8.81
CA ILE A 170 14.17 10.57 -9.99
C ILE A 170 14.15 12.11 -10.06
N PRO A 171 15.30 12.79 -9.98
CA PRO A 171 15.33 14.25 -10.06
C PRO A 171 15.08 14.70 -11.51
N LEU A 172 14.04 15.50 -11.71
CA LEU A 172 13.65 16.03 -13.02
C LEU A 172 13.37 17.53 -12.94
N ARG A 173 13.61 18.22 -14.05
CA ARG A 173 13.07 19.55 -14.31
C ARG A 173 11.70 19.41 -14.96
N VAL A 174 10.87 20.46 -14.88
CA VAL A 174 9.52 20.48 -15.48
C VAL A 174 9.57 20.12 -16.97
N GLU A 175 10.53 20.68 -17.70
CA GLU A 175 10.76 20.43 -19.13
C GLU A 175 11.18 18.98 -19.47
N GLN A 176 11.57 18.18 -18.48
CA GLN A 176 11.99 16.78 -18.65
C GLN A 176 10.89 15.78 -18.31
N LEU A 177 9.74 16.25 -17.80
CA LEU A 177 8.59 15.39 -17.55
C LEU A 177 8.09 14.81 -18.87
N ALA A 178 7.95 13.48 -18.90
CA ALA A 178 7.57 12.72 -20.09
C ALA A 178 6.81 11.45 -19.68
N GLU A 179 6.09 10.84 -20.62
CA GLU A 179 5.26 9.66 -20.36
C GLU A 179 6.05 8.45 -19.81
N GLU A 180 7.34 8.35 -20.10
CA GLU A 180 8.21 7.29 -19.56
C GLU A 180 8.30 7.31 -18.03
N TYR A 181 8.07 8.46 -17.40
CA TYR A 181 8.07 8.61 -15.94
C TYR A 181 6.70 8.39 -15.29
N CYS A 182 5.63 8.23 -16.07
CA CYS A 182 4.30 7.94 -15.51
C CYS A 182 4.33 6.65 -14.68
N GLY A 183 3.79 6.73 -13.45
CA GLY A 183 3.81 5.62 -12.48
C GLY A 183 5.09 5.54 -11.63
N ARG A 184 6.11 6.38 -11.90
CA ARG A 184 7.36 6.41 -11.14
C ARG A 184 7.38 7.56 -10.14
N MET A 185 8.18 7.40 -9.08
CA MET A 185 8.41 8.47 -8.12
C MET A 185 9.47 9.44 -8.65
N VAL A 186 9.08 10.69 -8.88
CA VAL A 186 9.95 11.77 -9.35
C VAL A 186 10.03 12.89 -8.33
N ASN A 187 11.11 13.66 -8.37
CA ASN A 187 11.24 14.89 -7.61
C ASN A 187 11.47 16.06 -8.57
N VAL A 188 10.62 17.07 -8.49
CA VAL A 188 10.78 18.34 -9.20
C VAL A 188 10.91 19.43 -8.16
N SER A 189 12.10 20.03 -8.10
CA SER A 189 12.49 21.00 -7.08
C SER A 189 12.34 22.45 -7.55
N SER A 190 12.37 23.39 -6.60
CA SER A 190 12.39 24.84 -6.85
C SER A 190 11.18 25.36 -7.64
N LEU A 191 10.00 24.84 -7.27
CA LEU A 191 8.72 25.21 -7.84
C LEU A 191 8.03 26.29 -7.01
N LYS A 192 7.43 27.28 -7.67
CA LYS A 192 6.61 28.32 -7.05
C LYS A 192 5.16 28.18 -7.48
N LEU A 193 4.23 28.38 -6.55
CA LEU A 193 2.81 28.35 -6.85
C LEU A 193 2.45 29.50 -7.82
N VAL A 194 1.74 29.17 -8.89
CA VAL A 194 1.25 30.13 -9.91
C VAL A 194 -0.27 30.27 -9.86
N ALA A 195 -0.97 29.15 -9.67
CA ALA A 195 -2.42 29.14 -9.57
C ALA A 195 -2.86 27.99 -8.66
N ALA A 196 -3.89 28.24 -7.85
CA ALA A 196 -4.54 27.24 -7.01
C ALA A 196 -6.07 27.38 -7.15
N PRO A 197 -6.84 26.38 -6.71
CA PRO A 197 -8.29 26.49 -6.57
C PRO A 197 -8.71 27.64 -5.64
N GLU A 198 -10.00 27.97 -5.66
CA GLU A 198 -10.57 28.95 -4.72
C GLU A 198 -10.23 28.56 -3.28
N GLY A 199 -9.78 29.52 -2.47
CA GLY A 199 -9.30 29.29 -1.11
C GLY A 199 -7.82 28.93 -0.99
N GLY A 200 -7.09 28.73 -2.10
CA GLY A 200 -5.65 28.49 -2.06
C GLY A 200 -5.27 27.16 -1.40
N ILE A 201 -6.14 26.16 -1.48
CA ILE A 201 -6.00 24.84 -0.84
C ILE A 201 -5.47 23.77 -1.81
N TRP A 202 -4.98 22.66 -1.28
CA TRP A 202 -4.46 21.55 -2.09
C TRP A 202 -5.51 20.87 -2.97
N SER A 203 -6.74 20.71 -2.49
CA SER A 203 -7.81 19.96 -3.17
C SER A 203 -8.07 20.43 -4.60
N GLY A 204 -7.73 19.60 -5.59
CA GLY A 204 -7.88 19.93 -7.01
C GLY A 204 -6.54 20.19 -7.69
N TYR A 205 -6.57 20.99 -8.76
CA TYR A 205 -5.37 21.30 -9.55
C TYR A 205 -4.67 22.55 -9.04
N CYS A 206 -3.41 22.38 -8.63
CA CYS A 206 -2.48 23.47 -8.38
C CYS A 206 -1.45 23.53 -9.53
N THR A 207 -1.18 24.72 -10.05
CA THR A 207 -0.15 24.94 -11.06
C THR A 207 1.06 25.58 -10.43
N PHE A 208 2.23 24.97 -10.64
CA PHE A 208 3.51 25.48 -10.21
C PHE A 208 4.39 25.84 -11.40
N ALA A 209 5.37 26.73 -11.20
CA ALA A 209 6.39 27.03 -12.19
C ALA A 209 7.80 26.99 -11.63
N ASP A 210 8.76 26.60 -12.47
CA ASP A 210 10.18 26.77 -12.17
C ASP A 210 10.65 28.22 -12.41
N GLU A 211 11.90 28.53 -12.07
CA GLU A 211 12.49 29.86 -12.25
C GLU A 211 12.56 30.33 -13.72
N LYS A 212 12.47 29.40 -14.68
CA LYS A 212 12.47 29.69 -16.12
C LYS A 212 11.05 29.89 -16.66
N GLY A 213 10.02 29.69 -15.84
CA GLY A 213 8.62 29.83 -16.19
C GLY A 213 7.97 28.58 -16.80
N HIS A 214 8.65 27.43 -16.81
CA HIS A 214 8.01 26.17 -17.21
C HIS A 214 7.00 25.74 -16.15
N ARG A 215 5.83 25.25 -16.57
CA ARG A 215 4.70 24.98 -15.68
C ARG A 215 4.38 23.50 -15.57
N VAL A 216 3.99 23.08 -14.37
CA VAL A 216 3.44 21.74 -14.10
C VAL A 216 2.16 21.87 -13.29
N ALA A 217 1.14 21.09 -13.64
CA ALA A 217 -0.08 20.97 -12.87
C ALA A 217 0.00 19.73 -11.97
N VAL A 218 -0.32 19.88 -10.70
CA VAL A 218 -0.39 18.80 -9.70
C VAL A 218 -1.83 18.69 -9.24
N TYR A 219 -2.38 17.47 -9.30
CA TYR A 219 -3.71 17.17 -8.77
C TYR A 219 -3.60 16.55 -7.38
N CYS A 220 -4.36 17.07 -6.42
CA CYS A 220 -4.57 16.44 -5.13
C CYS A 220 -6.03 16.01 -4.98
N SER A 221 -6.23 14.78 -4.52
CA SER A 221 -7.56 14.26 -4.20
C SER A 221 -8.25 15.13 -3.13
N PRO A 222 -9.56 15.41 -3.27
CA PRO A 222 -10.34 16.08 -2.22
C PRO A 222 -10.49 15.21 -0.96
N TYR A 223 -10.20 13.91 -1.05
CA TYR A 223 -10.22 12.96 0.06
C TYR A 223 -8.89 12.88 0.81
N ALA A 224 -7.86 13.61 0.38
CA ALA A 224 -6.60 13.60 1.09
C ALA A 224 -6.72 14.32 2.44
N ASP A 225 -6.03 13.84 3.47
CA ASP A 225 -6.11 14.41 4.83
C ASP A 225 -5.62 15.86 4.88
N PHE A 226 -4.76 16.25 3.93
CA PHE A 226 -4.25 17.60 3.75
C PHE A 226 -4.99 18.41 2.67
N ALA A 227 -6.06 17.87 2.06
CA ALA A 227 -6.73 18.49 0.92
C ALA A 227 -7.26 19.91 1.21
N GLN A 228 -7.66 20.20 2.45
CA GLN A 228 -8.17 21.50 2.88
C GLN A 228 -7.10 22.43 3.45
N GLN A 229 -5.84 22.00 3.49
CA GLN A 229 -4.72 22.83 3.93
C GLN A 229 -4.33 23.82 2.83
N GLU A 230 -3.86 25.01 3.23
CA GLU A 230 -3.33 26.00 2.30
C GLU A 230 -2.04 25.48 1.63
N VAL A 231 -1.91 25.79 0.34
CA VAL A 231 -0.71 25.47 -0.44
C VAL A 231 0.40 26.43 -0.03
N PRO A 232 1.61 25.94 0.35
CA PRO A 232 2.73 26.80 0.66
C PRO A 232 3.09 27.72 -0.52
N THR A 233 3.34 28.99 -0.22
CA THR A 233 3.62 30.04 -1.22
C THR A 233 5.05 30.56 -1.17
N GLU A 234 5.83 30.18 -0.15
CA GLU A 234 7.23 30.59 0.08
C GLU A 234 8.22 29.42 0.00
#